data_AF-A0AAW8KLL2-F1
#
_entry.id   AF-A0AAW8KLL2-F1
#
_cell.length_a   1.000
_cell.length_b   1.000
_cell.length_c   1.000
_cell.angle_alpha   90.00
_cell.angle_beta   90.00
_cell.angle_gamma   90.00
#
_symmetry.space_group_name_H-M   'P 1'
#
loop_
_entity.id
_entity.type
_entity.pdbx_description
1 polymer ?
#
loop_
_entity_poly.entity_id
_entity_poly.type
_entity_poly.pdbx_seq_one_letter_code
_entity_poly.pdbx_strand_id
1 'polypeptide(L)'
;YQSVVDALALRDAGKSAVEIKEVLEAEKLESSIYITLETLKYLKKGGRITPAAAAIGTVLNLKPVLQIQGEKLDAYAKVRGKKQAKRAMLKA
;
A
#
# COMPACT_ATOMS: atom_id res chain seq x y z
N TYR A 1 -6.43 -5.16 7.88
CA TYR A 1 -6.81 -6.27 8.77
C TYR A 1 -7.66 -7.34 8.09
N GLN A 2 -8.10 -7.15 6.84
CA GLN A 2 -8.95 -8.11 6.11
C GLN A 2 -8.33 -9.53 6.09
N SER A 3 -7.06 -9.65 5.72
CA SER A 3 -6.33 -10.92 5.73
C SER A 3 -6.35 -11.70 7.05
N VAL A 4 -6.44 -11.00 8.19
CA VAL A 4 -6.55 -11.67 9.52
C VAL A 4 -7.97 -12.17 9.73
N VAL A 5 -8.98 -11.40 9.32
CA VAL A 5 -10.38 -11.80 9.39
C VAL A 5 -10.65 -13.00 8.47
N ASP A 6 -10.09 -12.98 7.25
CA ASP A 6 -10.22 -14.08 6.29
C ASP A 6 -9.55 -15.35 6.83
N ALA A 7 -8.35 -15.23 7.42
CA ALA A 7 -7.66 -16.35 8.05
C ALA A 7 -8.50 -16.99 9.18
N LEU A 8 -9.15 -16.16 10.01
CA LEU A 8 -10.03 -16.64 11.08
C LEU A 8 -11.27 -17.35 10.50
N ALA A 9 -11.89 -16.79 9.48
CA ALA A 9 -13.05 -17.40 8.82
C ALA A 9 -12.69 -18.76 8.18
N LEU A 10 -11.53 -18.87 7.52
CA LEU A 10 -11.06 -20.12 6.93
C LEU A 10 -10.72 -21.17 7.99
N ARG A 11 -10.11 -20.76 9.11
CA ARG A 11 -9.90 -21.63 10.28
C ARG A 11 -11.22 -22.15 10.82
N ASP A 12 -12.20 -21.27 11.00
CA ASP A 12 -13.52 -21.64 11.55
C ASP A 12 -14.30 -22.53 10.57
N ALA A 13 -14.00 -22.44 9.27
CA ALA A 13 -14.47 -23.37 8.23
C ALA A 13 -13.70 -24.71 8.19
N GLY A 14 -12.76 -24.95 9.11
CA GLY A 14 -12.03 -26.22 9.25
C GLY A 14 -10.85 -26.39 8.30
N LYS A 15 -10.38 -25.32 7.64
CA LYS A 15 -9.21 -25.39 6.75
C LYS A 15 -7.92 -25.62 7.51
N SER A 16 -7.03 -26.41 6.93
CA SER A 16 -5.68 -26.61 7.44
C SER A 16 -4.80 -25.35 7.27
N ALA A 17 -3.73 -25.25 8.04
CA ALA A 17 -2.79 -24.12 7.94
C ALA A 17 -2.18 -23.97 6.53
N VAL A 18 -1.99 -25.08 5.81
CA VAL A 18 -1.47 -25.08 4.44
C VAL A 18 -2.49 -24.47 3.48
N GLU A 19 -3.75 -24.91 3.54
CA GLU A 19 -4.82 -24.37 2.70
C GLU A 19 -5.06 -22.88 3.00
N ILE A 20 -5.06 -22.48 4.27
CA ILE A 20 -5.21 -21.07 4.67
C ILE A 20 -4.09 -20.24 4.05
N LYS A 21 -2.84 -20.71 4.14
CA LYS A 21 -1.69 -20.02 3.53
C LYS A 21 -1.88 -19.85 2.03
N GLU A 22 -2.26 -20.92 1.32
CA GLU A 22 -2.42 -20.90 -0.14
C GLU A 22 -3.49 -19.89 -0.57
N VAL A 23 -4.65 -19.86 0.11
CA VAL A 23 -5.72 -18.89 -0.16
C VAL A 23 -5.23 -17.46 0.08
N LEU A 24 -4.63 -17.20 1.24
CA LEU A 24 -4.16 -15.84 1.58
C LEU A 24 -3.04 -15.35 0.66
N GLU A 25 -2.16 -16.25 0.19
CA GLU A 25 -1.10 -15.90 -0.77
C GLU A 25 -1.67 -15.64 -2.17
N ALA A 26 -2.70 -16.38 -2.60
CA ALA A 26 -3.40 -16.13 -3.85
C ALA A 26 -4.13 -14.77 -3.85
N GLU A 27 -4.78 -14.43 -2.75
CA GLU A 27 -5.56 -13.18 -2.60
C GLU A 27 -4.70 -11.96 -2.23
N LYS A 28 -3.44 -12.16 -1.84
CA LYS A 28 -2.52 -11.12 -1.37
C LYS A 28 -2.42 -9.92 -2.31
N LEU A 29 -2.52 -10.14 -3.62
CA LEU A 29 -2.37 -9.11 -4.65
C LEU A 29 -3.66 -8.36 -4.98
N GLU A 30 -4.82 -8.83 -4.52
CA GLU A 30 -6.09 -8.14 -4.72
C GLU A 30 -6.24 -6.92 -3.80
N SER A 31 -5.49 -6.88 -2.71
CA SER A 31 -5.48 -5.76 -1.77
C SER A 31 -4.47 -4.69 -2.19
N SER A 32 -4.93 -3.67 -2.92
CA SER A 32 -4.14 -2.45 -3.16
C SER A 32 -4.27 -1.46 -2.00
N ILE A 33 -3.14 -1.01 -1.44
CA ILE A 33 -3.09 0.00 -0.39
C ILE A 33 -2.54 1.30 -0.99
N TYR A 34 -3.30 2.38 -0.84
CA TYR A 34 -2.89 3.73 -1.21
C TYR A 34 -2.65 4.58 0.04
N ILE A 35 -1.50 5.25 0.09
CA ILE A 35 -1.13 6.13 1.20
C ILE A 35 -0.68 7.49 0.71
N THR A 36 -0.95 8.53 1.51
CA THR A 36 -0.37 9.86 1.31
C THR A 36 0.32 10.32 2.58
N LEU A 37 1.40 11.07 2.43
CA LEU A 37 2.33 11.40 3.50
C LEU A 37 2.73 12.87 3.42
N GLU A 38 3.14 13.45 4.54
CA GLU A 38 3.66 14.81 4.54
C GLU A 38 5.12 14.90 4.11
N THR A 39 5.90 13.84 4.33
CA THR A 39 7.30 13.74 3.91
C THR A 39 7.68 12.31 3.56
N LEU A 40 8.52 12.14 2.54
CA LEU A 40 9.10 10.85 2.15
C LEU A 40 10.43 10.56 2.87
N LYS A 41 10.94 11.50 3.69
CA LYS A 41 12.27 11.43 4.33
C LYS A 41 12.52 10.10 5.06
N TYR A 42 11.55 9.66 5.86
CA TYR A 42 11.68 8.47 6.69
C TYR A 42 11.60 7.17 5.89
N LEU A 43 10.68 7.10 4.92
CA LEU A 43 10.57 5.95 4.04
C LEU A 43 11.82 5.79 3.15
N LYS A 44 12.38 6.91 2.67
CA LYS A 44 13.64 6.93 1.94
C LYS A 44 14.80 6.44 2.81
N LYS A 45 14.95 7.00 4.01
CA LYS A 45 16.02 6.59 4.95
C LYS A 45 15.91 5.10 5.32
N GLY A 46 14.69 4.58 5.39
CA GLY A 46 14.46 3.17 5.61
C GLY A 46 14.60 2.27 4.37
N GLY A 47 14.63 2.79 3.14
CA GLY A 47 14.61 1.94 1.95
C GLY A 47 13.28 1.22 1.69
N ARG A 48 12.18 1.76 2.24
CA ARG A 48 10.80 1.21 2.11
C ARG A 48 10.07 1.71 0.85
N ILE A 49 10.67 2.63 0.11
CA ILE A 49 10.18 3.16 -1.16
C ILE A 49 11.16 2.85 -2.28
N THR A 50 10.67 2.73 -3.51
CA THR A 50 11.51 2.60 -4.70
C THR A 50 12.35 3.87 -4.92
N PRO A 51 13.49 3.79 -5.63
CA PRO A 51 14.25 4.97 -6.06
C PRO A 51 13.40 5.96 -6.88
N ALA A 52 12.49 5.44 -7.71
CA ALA A 52 11.55 6.23 -8.50
C ALA A 52 10.59 7.03 -7.62
N ALA A 53 10.00 6.41 -6.59
CA ALA A 53 9.16 7.10 -5.62
C ALA A 53 9.94 8.11 -4.77
N ALA A 54 11.20 7.84 -4.43
CA ALA A 54 12.05 8.74 -3.67
C ALA A 54 12.38 10.05 -4.42
N ALA A 55 12.49 9.99 -5.75
CA ALA A 55 12.75 11.15 -6.60
C ALA A 55 11.57 12.14 -6.68
N ILE A 56 10.38 11.75 -6.23
CA ILE A 56 9.18 12.60 -6.24
C ILE A 56 9.17 13.61 -5.08
N GLY A 57 9.94 13.35 -4.02
CA GLY A 57 9.99 14.18 -2.82
C GLY A 57 10.66 15.55 -2.98
N THR A 58 11.22 15.87 -4.16
CA THR A 58 11.93 17.14 -4.42
C THR A 58 11.04 18.24 -5.02
N VAL A 59 9.78 17.94 -5.39
CA VAL A 59 8.89 18.95 -5.96
C VAL A 59 8.14 19.68 -4.85
N LEU A 60 8.50 20.96 -4.66
CA LEU A 60 7.94 21.86 -3.65
C LEU A 60 6.39 21.88 -3.73
N ASN A 61 5.71 21.67 -2.60
CA ASN A 61 4.25 21.71 -2.43
C ASN A 61 3.39 20.60 -3.07
N LEU A 62 3.97 19.50 -3.55
CA LEU A 62 3.19 18.32 -3.97
C LEU A 62 3.08 17.27 -2.86
N LYS A 63 1.89 16.68 -2.72
CA LYS A 63 1.61 15.53 -1.86
C LYS A 63 1.63 14.26 -2.71
N PRO A 64 2.57 13.33 -2.47
CA PRO A 64 2.58 12.06 -3.18
C PRO A 64 1.45 11.16 -2.67
N VAL A 65 0.87 10.40 -3.58
CA VAL A 65 0.10 9.19 -3.28
C VAL A 65 0.95 8.02 -3.73
N LEU A 66 1.18 7.07 -2.83
CA LEU A 66 1.97 5.86 -3.07
C LEU A 66 1.03 4.66 -3.08
N GLN A 67 1.37 3.64 -3.87
CA GLN A 67 0.73 2.34 -3.88
C GLN A 67 1.72 1.28 -3.40
N ILE A 68 1.24 0.30 -2.64
CA ILE A 68 2.04 -0.89 -2.32
C ILE A 68 1.96 -1.85 -3.51
N GLN A 69 3.09 -2.14 -4.14
CA GLN A 69 3.22 -3.22 -5.12
C GLN A 69 4.22 -4.24 -4.58
N GLY A 70 3.73 -5.40 -4.16
CA GLY A 70 4.55 -6.38 -3.45
C GLY A 70 5.04 -5.85 -2.10
N GLU A 71 6.35 -5.76 -1.90
CA GLU A 71 6.97 -5.38 -0.62
C GLU A 71 7.34 -3.89 -0.51
N LYS A 72 7.40 -3.17 -1.63
CA LYS A 72 7.86 -1.78 -1.68
C LYS A 72 6.74 -0.85 -2.14
N LEU A 73 6.76 0.35 -1.57
CA LEU A 73 5.88 1.44 -1.98
C LEU A 73 6.44 2.09 -3.25
N ASP A 74 5.60 2.17 -4.27
CA ASP A 74 5.88 2.92 -5.49
C ASP A 74 4.93 4.09 -5.67
N ALA A 75 5.26 4.99 -6.59
CA ALA A 75 4.50 6.19 -6.83
C ALA A 75 3.25 5.94 -7.65
N TYR A 76 2.09 6.32 -7.12
CA TYR A 76 0.82 6.24 -7.82
C TYR A 76 0.44 7.59 -8.46
N ALA A 77 0.47 8.68 -7.69
CA ALA A 77 0.10 10.00 -8.18
C ALA A 77 0.84 11.15 -7.47
N LYS A 78 0.92 12.30 -8.13
CA LYS A 78 1.41 13.57 -7.57
C LYS A 78 0.26 14.57 -7.60
N VAL A 79 -0.19 15.02 -6.43
CA VAL A 79 -1.33 15.95 -6.34
C VAL A 79 -1.04 17.10 -5.39
N ARG A 80 -1.78 18.21 -5.53
CA ARG A 80 -1.61 19.38 -4.67
C ARG A 80 -2.68 19.40 -3.58
N GLY A 81 -2.23 19.43 -2.33
CA GLY A 81 -3.11 19.52 -1.16
C GLY A 81 -3.80 18.21 -0.76
N LYS A 82 -4.23 18.14 0.51
CA LYS A 82 -4.80 16.93 1.13
C LYS A 82 -6.11 16.46 0.46
N LYS A 83 -6.95 17.40 0.01
CA LYS A 83 -8.25 17.10 -0.63
C LYS A 83 -8.09 16.32 -1.93
N GLN A 84 -7.11 16.71 -2.77
CA GLN A 84 -6.84 16.00 -4.02
C GLN A 84 -6.19 14.63 -3.76
N ALA A 85 -5.33 14.52 -2.74
CA ALA A 85 -4.76 13.23 -2.33
C ALA A 85 -5.83 12.24 -1.90
N LYS A 86 -6.79 12.67 -1.06
CA LYS A 86 -7.93 11.82 -0.70
C LYS A 86 -8.74 11.40 -1.92
N ARG A 87 -9.02 12.33 -2.84
CA ARG A 87 -9.79 12.02 -4.06
C ARG A 87 -9.04 11.04 -4.98
N ALA A 88 -7.72 11.16 -5.09
CA ALA A 88 -6.90 10.24 -5.85
C ALA A 88 -6.90 8.84 -5.23
N MET A 89 -6.80 8.72 -3.90
CA MET A 89 -6.90 7.42 -3.21
C MET A 89 -8.28 6.76 -3.36
N LEU A 90 -9.37 7.53 -3.42
CA LEU A 90 -10.73 7.01 -3.60
C LEU A 90 -11.09 6.66 -5.05
N LYS A 91 -10.31 7.14 -6.02
CA LYS A 91 -10.51 6.88 -7.45
C LYS A 91 -9.66 5.70 -7.96
N ALA A 92 -8.69 5.28 -7.17
CA ALA A 92 -7.78 4.20 -7.46
C ALA A 92 -8.46 2.86 -7.20
#